data_AF-U6DPJ9-F1
#
_entry.id   AF-U6DPJ9-F1
#
_cell.length_a   1.000
_cell.length_b   1.000
_cell.length_c   1.000
_cell.angle_alpha   90.00
_cell.angle_beta   90.00
_cell.angle_gamma   90.00
#
_symmetry.space_group_name_H-M   'P 1'
#
loop_
_entity.id
_entity.type
_entity.pdbx_description
1 polymer ?
#
loop_
_entity_poly.entity_id
_entity_poly.type
_entity_poly.pdbx_seq_one_letter_code
_entity_poly.pdbx_strand_id
1 'polypeptide(L)'
;MAAQPPSGIRLSALCPKFLHTNSTSHTWPFSAVAELIDNAYDPDVNAKQIWIDKTVINDHICLTFTDNGNGMTSDKLHKMLSFGFSDKVTMNGHVPVGLYGNGFKSGSMRLGRDAIVFTKNGESMSVGFLSQTYLEVIKAEHVVVPIVAFNKHRQMINLAESKASLAAILDHSLFSTEQKLLAELDAIMGKKGTRIIIWNLRSYKNATEFDFDKDKYDIRIPEDLDETTGKKGYKKQERMDQIAPESDYSLRAYCSILYLKPRMQIILRGQKVKTQLVSKSLAYIERDVYRPKFL
;
A
#
# COMPACT_ATOMS: atom_id res chain seq x y z
N MET A 1 24.01 3.67 -1.11
CA MET A 1 24.84 2.79 -1.96
C MET A 1 24.66 1.37 -1.44
N ALA A 2 24.09 0.46 -2.23
CA ALA A 2 24.01 -0.95 -1.85
C ALA A 2 25.43 -1.51 -1.71
N ALA A 3 25.69 -2.27 -0.64
CA ALA A 3 26.99 -2.87 -0.40
C ALA A 3 27.40 -3.74 -1.60
N GLN A 4 28.62 -3.52 -2.12
CA GLN A 4 29.17 -4.45 -3.10
C GLN A 4 29.25 -5.85 -2.47
N PRO A 5 28.87 -6.91 -3.20
CA PRO A 5 28.95 -8.25 -2.67
C PRO A 5 30.38 -8.52 -2.19
N PRO A 6 30.58 -9.20 -1.04
CA PRO A 6 31.91 -9.67 -0.66
C PRO A 6 32.50 -10.48 -1.81
N SER A 7 33.74 -10.14 -2.19
CA SER A 7 34.39 -10.55 -3.44
C SER A 7 34.19 -12.04 -3.75
N GLY A 8 33.50 -12.34 -4.85
CA GLY A 8 33.32 -13.69 -5.39
C GLY A 8 32.10 -14.49 -4.88
N ILE A 9 31.35 -13.97 -3.90
CA ILE A 9 30.16 -14.66 -3.35
C ILE A 9 28.91 -14.23 -4.12
N ARG A 10 28.13 -15.20 -4.60
CA ARG A 10 26.86 -14.94 -5.29
C ARG A 10 25.82 -14.37 -4.32
N LEU A 11 25.13 -13.32 -4.75
CA LEU A 11 23.96 -12.81 -4.04
C LEU A 11 22.77 -13.75 -4.22
N SER A 12 21.91 -13.83 -3.20
CA SER A 12 20.59 -14.45 -3.36
C SER A 12 19.75 -13.62 -4.34
N ALA A 13 19.01 -14.32 -5.20
CA ALA A 13 18.22 -13.71 -6.25
C ALA A 13 16.73 -13.79 -5.93
N LEU A 14 15.98 -12.77 -6.35
CA LEU A 14 14.51 -12.77 -6.30
C LEU A 14 13.96 -12.86 -7.72
N CYS A 15 13.34 -13.99 -8.03
CA CYS A 15 12.60 -14.19 -9.28
C CYS A 15 11.31 -13.34 -9.28
N PRO A 16 10.90 -12.72 -10.40
CA PRO A 16 9.65 -11.96 -10.48
C PRO A 16 8.40 -12.70 -9.98
N LYS A 17 8.33 -14.03 -10.15
CA LYS A 17 7.23 -14.86 -9.63
C LYS A 17 7.06 -14.76 -8.11
N PHE A 18 8.13 -14.44 -7.38
CA PHE A 18 8.09 -14.25 -5.94
C PHE A 18 7.18 -13.09 -5.52
N LEU A 19 6.97 -12.07 -6.37
CA LEU A 19 6.03 -10.99 -6.08
C LEU A 19 4.61 -11.53 -5.87
N HIS A 20 4.19 -12.46 -6.73
CA HIS A 20 2.92 -13.15 -6.58
C HIS A 20 2.92 -14.06 -5.34
N THR A 21 3.94 -14.91 -5.17
CA THR A 21 4.05 -15.81 -4.00
C THR A 21 4.00 -15.05 -2.68
N ASN A 22 4.66 -13.90 -2.58
CA ASN A 22 4.66 -13.09 -1.38
C ASN A 22 3.27 -12.49 -1.07
N SER A 23 2.47 -12.23 -2.10
CA SER A 23 1.11 -11.69 -1.97
C SER A 23 0.10 -12.70 -1.40
N THR A 24 0.37 -14.01 -1.49
CA THR A 24 -0.58 -15.05 -1.04
C THR A 24 -0.68 -15.15 0.49
N SER A 25 0.15 -14.42 1.22
CA SER A 25 0.03 -14.22 2.67
C SER A 25 -1.28 -13.51 3.05
N HIS A 26 -1.86 -12.72 2.14
CA HIS A 26 -3.11 -12.00 2.37
C HIS A 26 -4.31 -12.74 1.73
N THR A 27 -5.05 -13.50 2.54
CA THR A 27 -6.31 -14.12 2.10
C THR A 27 -7.46 -13.12 2.05
N TRP A 28 -7.43 -12.09 2.90
CA TRP A 28 -8.43 -11.03 2.96
C TRP A 28 -7.90 -9.71 2.37
N PRO A 29 -8.55 -9.11 1.36
CA PRO A 29 -8.03 -7.92 0.68
C PRO A 29 -7.75 -6.74 1.60
N PHE A 30 -8.58 -6.52 2.63
CA PHE A 30 -8.37 -5.38 3.54
C PHE A 30 -7.15 -5.56 4.45
N SER A 31 -6.64 -6.77 4.64
CA SER A 31 -5.33 -6.96 5.30
C SER A 31 -4.18 -6.38 4.47
N ALA A 32 -4.26 -6.49 3.13
CA ALA A 32 -3.30 -5.87 2.23
C ALA A 32 -3.45 -4.34 2.19
N VAL A 33 -4.68 -3.83 2.31
CA VAL A 33 -4.94 -2.39 2.47
C VAL A 33 -4.34 -1.86 3.78
N ALA A 34 -4.49 -2.61 4.88
CA ALA A 34 -3.96 -2.24 6.19
C ALA A 34 -2.45 -2.01 6.17
N GLU A 35 -1.68 -2.88 5.48
CA GLU A 35 -0.23 -2.70 5.31
C GLU A 35 0.16 -1.34 4.71
N LEU A 36 -0.64 -0.80 3.79
CA LEU A 36 -0.40 0.51 3.19
C LEU A 36 -0.74 1.65 4.15
N ILE A 37 -1.81 1.48 4.94
CA ILE A 37 -2.21 2.44 5.97
C ILE A 37 -1.17 2.48 7.10
N ASP A 38 -0.68 1.31 7.54
CA ASP A 38 0.33 1.17 8.59
C ASP A 38 1.64 1.87 8.21
N ASN A 39 2.04 1.77 6.95
CA ASN A 39 3.23 2.49 6.48
C ASN A 39 3.08 4.02 6.56
N ALA A 40 1.89 4.58 6.30
CA ALA A 40 1.65 6.01 6.47
C ALA A 40 1.52 6.41 7.95
N TYR A 41 0.93 5.52 8.77
CA TYR A 41 0.74 5.71 10.20
C TYR A 41 2.07 5.74 10.97
N ASP A 42 3.02 4.89 10.58
CA ASP A 42 4.26 4.65 11.31
C ASP A 42 5.08 5.92 11.59
N PRO A 43 5.78 6.00 12.74
CA PRO A 43 6.40 7.22 13.25
C PRO A 43 7.45 7.87 12.34
N ASP A 44 8.08 7.10 11.44
CA ASP A 44 9.04 7.63 10.49
C ASP A 44 8.36 8.39 9.33
N VAL A 45 7.14 7.99 8.95
CA VAL A 45 6.30 8.71 7.98
C VAL A 45 5.44 9.76 8.68
N ASN A 46 4.80 9.40 9.80
CA ASN A 46 4.04 10.26 10.70
C ASN A 46 2.98 11.11 9.98
N ALA A 47 2.30 10.51 8.99
CA ALA A 47 1.24 11.19 8.28
C ALA A 47 0.11 11.59 9.25
N LYS A 48 -0.46 12.78 9.02
CA LYS A 48 -1.65 13.23 9.75
C LYS A 48 -2.92 12.77 9.09
N GLN A 49 -2.87 12.60 7.77
CA GLN A 49 -3.97 12.16 6.94
C GLN A 49 -3.46 11.19 5.88
N ILE A 50 -4.27 10.17 5.62
CA ILE A 50 -4.19 9.31 4.44
C ILE A 50 -5.53 9.34 3.71
N TRP A 51 -5.46 9.53 2.39
CA TRP A 51 -6.58 9.46 1.45
C TRP A 51 -6.50 8.16 0.67
N ILE A 52 -7.57 7.37 0.77
CA ILE A 52 -7.76 6.12 0.06
C ILE A 52 -8.88 6.34 -0.94
N ASP A 53 -8.61 6.15 -2.21
CA ASP A 53 -9.60 6.42 -3.26
C ASP A 53 -9.56 5.41 -4.39
N LYS A 54 -10.64 5.39 -5.17
CA LYS A 54 -10.75 4.71 -6.46
C LYS A 54 -10.77 5.76 -7.54
N THR A 55 -9.93 5.59 -8.56
CA THR A 55 -9.92 6.45 -9.75
C THR A 55 -9.83 5.60 -11.01
N VAL A 56 -9.86 6.27 -12.16
CA VAL A 56 -9.59 5.66 -13.47
C VAL A 56 -8.48 6.47 -14.14
N ILE A 57 -7.40 5.80 -14.54
CA ILE A 57 -6.26 6.42 -15.24
C ILE A 57 -6.01 5.61 -16.51
N ASN A 58 -6.09 6.27 -17.68
CA ASN A 58 -6.01 5.63 -19.00
C ASN A 58 -6.88 4.35 -19.08
N ASP A 59 -8.16 4.46 -18.71
CA ASP A 59 -9.14 3.35 -18.71
C ASP A 59 -8.84 2.18 -17.75
N HIS A 60 -7.78 2.27 -16.94
CA HIS A 60 -7.55 1.31 -15.85
C HIS A 60 -8.18 1.79 -14.55
N ILE A 61 -8.95 0.92 -13.90
CA ILE A 61 -9.39 1.14 -12.51
C ILE A 61 -8.16 1.07 -11.61
N CYS A 62 -7.98 2.10 -10.78
CA CYS A 62 -6.86 2.19 -9.85
C CYS A 62 -7.33 2.42 -8.42
N LEU A 63 -6.63 1.80 -7.47
CA LEU A 63 -6.64 2.21 -6.07
C LEU A 63 -5.50 3.20 -5.83
N THR A 64 -5.79 4.28 -5.11
CA THR A 64 -4.78 5.27 -4.73
C THR A 64 -4.72 5.44 -3.23
N PHE A 65 -3.49 5.55 -2.72
CA PHE A 65 -3.18 5.80 -1.31
C PHE A 65 -2.27 7.00 -1.26
N THR A 66 -2.77 8.13 -0.76
CA THR A 66 -1.99 9.36 -0.66
C THR A 66 -1.88 9.78 0.79
N ASP A 67 -0.70 10.07 1.29
CA ASP A 67 -0.49 10.56 2.64
C ASP A 67 0.33 11.87 2.64
N ASN A 68 0.18 12.64 3.71
CA ASN A 68 0.91 13.89 3.92
C ASN A 68 2.06 13.75 4.93
N GLY A 69 2.64 12.56 5.02
CA GLY A 69 3.77 12.27 5.88
C GLY A 69 5.10 12.82 5.35
N ASN A 70 6.19 12.33 5.92
CA ASN A 70 7.54 12.84 5.67
C ASN A 70 8.10 12.51 4.27
N GLY A 71 7.50 11.56 3.56
CA GLY A 71 8.01 11.02 2.30
C GLY A 71 9.36 10.32 2.42
N MET A 72 10.02 10.09 1.29
CA MET A 72 11.24 9.28 1.21
C MET A 72 12.32 9.93 0.33
N THR A 73 13.57 9.60 0.62
CA THR A 73 14.69 9.78 -0.32
C THR A 73 14.66 8.67 -1.38
N SER A 74 15.40 8.83 -2.48
CA SER A 74 15.55 7.79 -3.51
C SER A 74 16.08 6.46 -2.93
N ASP A 75 17.04 6.52 -1.99
CA ASP A 75 17.59 5.33 -1.33
C ASP A 75 16.55 4.64 -0.42
N LYS A 76 15.76 5.42 0.34
CA LYS A 76 14.69 4.88 1.18
C LYS A 76 13.55 4.29 0.33
N LEU A 77 13.25 4.88 -0.82
CA LEU A 77 12.31 4.31 -1.79
C LEU A 77 12.83 2.99 -2.37
N HIS A 78 14.12 2.91 -2.73
CA HIS A 78 14.73 1.66 -3.17
C HIS A 78 14.65 0.57 -2.08
N LYS A 79 14.93 0.91 -0.82
CA LYS A 79 14.74 0.00 0.33
C LYS A 79 13.28 -0.41 0.50
N MET A 80 12.32 0.51 0.33
CA MET A 80 10.89 0.19 0.39
C MET A 80 10.49 -0.84 -0.68
N LEU A 81 11.03 -0.71 -1.90
CA LEU A 81 10.80 -1.65 -3.01
C LEU A 81 11.62 -2.95 -2.87
N SER A 82 12.65 -2.97 -2.03
CA SER A 82 13.52 -4.12 -1.76
C SER A 82 13.09 -4.92 -0.54
N PHE A 83 13.29 -6.24 -0.51
CA PHE A 83 12.76 -7.11 0.56
C PHE A 83 13.63 -7.10 1.82
N GLY A 84 12.98 -7.11 2.99
CA GLY A 84 13.64 -7.31 4.29
C GLY A 84 14.26 -6.06 4.92
N PHE A 85 14.24 -4.90 4.25
CA PHE A 85 14.73 -3.65 4.82
C PHE A 85 13.67 -2.98 5.69
N SER A 86 13.96 -2.84 6.98
CA SER A 86 13.17 -2.05 7.92
C SER A 86 14.08 -1.48 9.00
N ASP A 87 14.20 -0.15 9.04
CA ASP A 87 14.97 0.59 10.06
C ASP A 87 14.00 1.33 11.01
N LYS A 88 12.75 0.84 11.15
CA LYS A 88 11.70 1.53 11.91
C LYS A 88 11.96 1.43 13.41
N VAL A 89 11.84 2.56 14.10
CA VAL A 89 12.07 2.68 15.55
C VAL A 89 10.94 3.47 16.21
N THR A 90 10.74 3.21 17.49
CA THR A 90 9.79 3.98 18.32
C THR A 90 10.25 5.43 18.43
N MET A 91 9.35 6.39 18.17
CA MET A 91 9.62 7.82 18.31
C MET A 91 8.53 8.48 19.14
N ASN A 92 8.89 9.25 20.17
CA ASN A 92 7.93 10.00 21.00
C ASN A 92 6.77 9.13 21.54
N GLY A 93 7.08 7.91 22.00
CA GLY A 93 6.07 6.96 22.48
C GLY A 93 5.09 6.47 21.39
N HIS A 94 5.46 6.62 20.11
CA HIS A 94 4.78 6.04 18.97
C HIS A 94 5.57 4.83 18.48
N VAL A 95 5.04 3.63 18.70
CA VAL A 95 5.67 2.37 18.28
C VAL A 95 5.28 2.09 16.83
N PRO A 96 6.24 1.77 15.94
CA PRO A 96 5.91 1.36 14.57
C PRO A 96 5.19 0.00 14.55
N VAL A 97 4.25 -0.14 13.63
CA VAL A 97 3.57 -1.39 13.29
C VAL A 97 4.46 -2.23 12.36
N GLY A 98 5.09 -1.62 11.36
CA GLY A 98 5.90 -2.32 10.37
C GLY A 98 7.27 -2.75 10.92
N LEU A 99 7.51 -4.06 11.00
CA LEU A 99 8.79 -4.62 11.45
C LEU A 99 9.53 -5.42 10.36
N TYR A 100 8.79 -6.06 9.46
CA TYR A 100 9.34 -7.09 8.57
C TYR A 100 9.95 -6.57 7.27
N GLY A 101 9.72 -5.30 6.92
CA GLY A 101 10.16 -4.77 5.62
C GLY A 101 9.49 -5.45 4.43
N ASN A 102 8.25 -5.94 4.58
CA ASN A 102 7.54 -6.68 3.53
C ASN A 102 6.15 -6.12 3.16
N GLY A 103 5.49 -5.41 4.09
CA GLY A 103 4.08 -5.01 3.99
C GLY A 103 3.68 -4.34 2.69
N PHE A 104 4.47 -3.38 2.19
CA PHE A 104 4.18 -2.75 0.91
C PHE A 104 4.16 -3.74 -0.25
N LYS A 105 5.11 -4.67 -0.33
CA LYS A 105 5.21 -5.60 -1.47
C LYS A 105 4.09 -6.63 -1.41
N SER A 106 3.87 -7.25 -0.24
CA SER A 106 2.81 -8.24 -0.07
C SER A 106 1.44 -7.60 -0.28
N GLY A 107 1.22 -6.42 0.28
CA GLY A 107 -0.04 -5.70 0.16
C GLY A 107 -0.33 -5.19 -1.25
N SER A 108 0.61 -4.47 -1.88
CA SER A 108 0.40 -3.94 -3.24
C SER A 108 0.19 -5.05 -4.26
N MET A 109 1.03 -6.10 -4.24
CA MET A 109 0.94 -7.24 -5.17
C MET A 109 -0.27 -8.14 -4.90
N ARG A 110 -0.88 -8.04 -3.70
CA ARG A 110 -2.16 -8.68 -3.42
C ARG A 110 -3.31 -7.95 -4.09
N LEU A 111 -3.30 -6.62 -4.05
CA LEU A 111 -4.38 -5.76 -4.55
C LEU A 111 -4.38 -5.64 -6.08
N GLY A 112 -3.21 -5.57 -6.70
CA GLY A 112 -3.06 -5.48 -8.16
C GLY A 112 -1.72 -6.00 -8.63
N ARG A 113 -1.60 -6.18 -9.95
CA ARG A 113 -0.36 -6.69 -10.56
C ARG A 113 0.76 -5.64 -10.60
N ASP A 114 0.38 -4.37 -10.57
CA ASP A 114 1.27 -3.26 -10.85
C ASP A 114 1.03 -2.10 -9.89
N ALA A 115 2.14 -1.55 -9.37
CA ALA A 115 2.13 -0.43 -8.44
C ALA A 115 3.22 0.59 -8.79
N ILE A 116 2.90 1.86 -8.66
CA ILE A 116 3.85 2.97 -8.76
C ILE A 116 3.76 3.83 -7.51
N VAL A 117 4.90 4.33 -7.06
CA VAL A 117 5.05 5.12 -5.85
C VAL A 117 5.66 6.47 -6.22
N PHE A 118 4.95 7.54 -5.91
CA PHE A 118 5.43 8.91 -5.99
C PHE A 118 5.70 9.40 -4.58
N THR A 119 6.83 10.05 -4.34
CA THR A 119 7.16 10.54 -2.99
C THR A 119 7.91 11.86 -3.05
N LYS A 120 7.62 12.74 -2.08
CA LYS A 120 8.29 14.03 -1.87
C LYS A 120 8.76 14.09 -0.42
N ASN A 121 10.01 14.49 -0.18
CA ASN A 121 10.54 14.67 1.19
C ASN A 121 10.86 16.15 1.53
N GLY A 122 10.55 17.07 0.61
CA GLY A 122 10.83 18.50 0.72
C GLY A 122 12.10 18.96 0.00
N GLU A 123 13.08 18.06 -0.19
CA GLU A 123 14.36 18.34 -0.85
C GLU A 123 14.44 17.70 -2.24
N SER A 124 13.85 16.50 -2.37
CA SER A 124 13.79 15.72 -3.59
C SER A 124 12.40 15.11 -3.77
N MET A 125 12.15 14.64 -4.99
CA MET A 125 11.00 13.83 -5.31
C MET A 125 11.43 12.60 -6.11
N SER A 126 10.80 11.46 -5.87
CA SER A 126 11.15 10.22 -6.55
C SER A 126 9.91 9.46 -6.98
N VAL A 127 10.06 8.70 -8.07
CA VAL A 127 9.07 7.79 -8.62
C VAL A 127 9.69 6.40 -8.65
N GLY A 128 9.00 5.42 -8.09
CA GLY A 128 9.45 4.03 -8.05
C GLY A 128 8.39 3.11 -8.62
N PHE A 129 8.80 2.13 -9.42
CA PHE A 129 7.88 1.27 -10.16
C PHE A 129 8.10 -0.20 -9.80
N LEU A 130 7.02 -0.87 -9.36
CA LEU A 130 7.01 -2.30 -9.03
C LEU A 130 5.85 -2.96 -9.80
N SER A 131 6.19 -3.65 -10.88
CA SER A 131 5.19 -4.16 -11.83
C SER A 131 5.50 -5.58 -12.26
N GLN A 132 4.56 -6.49 -12.01
CA GLN A 132 4.64 -7.85 -12.54
C GLN A 132 4.51 -7.84 -14.06
N THR A 133 3.65 -6.98 -14.60
CA THR A 133 3.43 -6.84 -16.05
C THR A 133 4.71 -6.42 -16.77
N TYR A 134 5.41 -5.40 -16.26
CA TYR A 134 6.70 -4.96 -16.77
C TYR A 134 7.74 -6.09 -16.76
N LEU A 135 7.93 -6.74 -15.60
CA LEU A 135 8.92 -7.81 -15.45
C LEU A 135 8.66 -9.00 -16.38
N GLU A 136 7.39 -9.34 -16.64
CA GLU A 136 7.00 -10.36 -17.60
C GLU A 136 7.30 -9.95 -19.05
N VAL A 137 6.94 -8.71 -19.44
CA VAL A 137 7.15 -8.18 -20.79
C VAL A 137 8.63 -8.17 -21.16
N ILE A 138 9.50 -7.74 -20.25
CA ILE A 138 10.95 -7.73 -20.47
C ILE A 138 11.61 -9.09 -20.20
N LYS A 139 10.84 -10.11 -19.80
CA LYS A 139 11.31 -11.45 -19.44
C LYS A 139 12.45 -11.42 -18.40
N ALA A 140 12.31 -10.59 -17.38
CA ALA A 140 13.33 -10.42 -16.36
C ALA A 140 13.56 -11.71 -15.57
N GLU A 141 14.82 -12.07 -15.33
CA GLU A 141 15.19 -13.17 -14.44
C GLU A 141 15.19 -12.75 -12.96
N HIS A 142 15.35 -11.44 -12.72
CA HIS A 142 15.40 -10.83 -11.39
C HIS A 142 14.40 -9.69 -11.27
N VAL A 143 13.86 -9.48 -10.07
CA VAL A 143 13.07 -8.29 -9.77
C VAL A 143 13.97 -7.05 -9.93
N VAL A 144 13.64 -6.23 -10.92
CA VAL A 144 14.24 -4.91 -11.15
C VAL A 144 13.20 -3.83 -10.92
N VAL A 145 13.59 -2.73 -10.27
CA VAL A 145 12.68 -1.67 -9.82
C VAL A 145 13.13 -0.32 -10.38
N PRO A 146 12.54 0.15 -11.50
CA PRO A 146 12.85 1.48 -12.04
C PRO A 146 12.60 2.57 -11.00
N ILE A 147 13.60 3.42 -10.78
CA ILE A 147 13.52 4.58 -9.88
C ILE A 147 14.04 5.82 -10.59
N VAL A 148 13.20 6.85 -10.62
CA VAL A 148 13.55 8.18 -11.14
C VAL A 148 13.55 9.15 -9.99
N ALA A 149 14.57 9.99 -9.89
CA ALA A 149 14.65 11.03 -8.86
C ALA A 149 14.82 12.41 -9.50
N PHE A 150 14.19 13.40 -8.88
CA PHE A 150 14.29 14.82 -9.22
C PHE A 150 14.65 15.64 -7.98
N ASN A 151 15.37 16.73 -8.17
CA ASN A 151 15.56 17.73 -7.13
C ASN A 151 14.29 18.59 -6.96
N LYS A 152 14.27 19.47 -5.95
CA LYS A 152 13.17 20.43 -5.71
C LYS A 152 12.82 21.35 -6.90
N HIS A 153 13.72 21.51 -7.86
CA HIS A 153 13.52 22.31 -9.08
C HIS A 153 13.00 21.46 -10.26
N ARG A 154 12.57 20.22 -10.02
CA ARG A 154 12.10 19.25 -11.03
C ARG A 154 13.17 18.86 -12.05
N GLN A 155 14.44 19.02 -11.72
CA GLN A 155 15.52 18.54 -12.57
C GLN A 155 15.90 17.12 -12.15
N MET A 156 16.02 16.23 -13.12
CA MET A 156 16.41 14.84 -12.89
C MET A 156 17.81 14.77 -12.26
N ILE A 157 17.96 13.93 -11.23
CA ILE A 157 19.21 13.61 -10.55
C ILE A 157 19.52 12.12 -10.71
N ASN A 158 20.74 11.68 -10.35
CA ASN A 158 21.20 10.30 -10.60
C ASN A 158 21.02 9.90 -12.08
N LEU A 159 21.48 10.77 -12.99
CA LEU A 159 21.12 10.78 -14.42
C LEU A 159 21.22 9.41 -15.12
N ALA A 160 22.25 8.62 -14.84
CA ALA A 160 22.44 7.32 -15.50
C ALA A 160 21.30 6.34 -15.16
N GLU A 161 21.01 6.17 -13.86
CA GLU A 161 19.94 5.30 -13.36
C GLU A 161 18.56 5.88 -13.72
N SER A 162 18.37 7.18 -13.49
CA SER A 162 17.08 7.85 -13.70
C SER A 162 16.66 7.91 -15.17
N LYS A 163 17.60 8.04 -16.14
CA LYS A 163 17.25 8.02 -17.56
C LYS A 163 16.74 6.65 -18.01
N ALA A 164 17.44 5.58 -17.65
CA ALA A 164 17.02 4.22 -17.98
C ALA A 164 15.70 3.87 -17.28
N SER A 165 15.56 4.24 -16.01
CA SER A 165 14.33 4.03 -15.25
C SER A 165 13.15 4.81 -15.80
N LEU A 166 13.37 6.06 -16.22
CA LEU A 166 12.30 6.87 -16.81
C LEU A 166 11.79 6.23 -18.10
N ALA A 167 12.69 5.82 -19.00
CA ALA A 167 12.28 5.13 -20.23
C ALA A 167 11.39 3.91 -19.94
N ALA A 168 11.81 3.03 -19.02
CA ALA A 168 11.01 1.88 -18.62
C ALA A 168 9.63 2.26 -18.04
N ILE A 169 9.55 3.32 -17.23
CA ILE A 169 8.27 3.80 -16.67
C ILE A 169 7.38 4.35 -17.79
N LEU A 170 7.91 5.15 -18.72
CA LEU A 170 7.11 5.73 -19.79
C LEU A 170 6.57 4.66 -20.77
N ASP A 171 7.36 3.62 -21.02
CA ASP A 171 7.00 2.56 -21.97
C ASP A 171 6.04 1.51 -21.38
N HIS A 172 6.09 1.30 -20.05
CA HIS A 172 5.39 0.16 -19.41
C HIS A 172 4.42 0.52 -18.28
N SER A 173 4.37 1.78 -17.82
CA SER A 173 3.40 2.22 -16.81
C SER A 173 2.16 2.87 -17.42
N LEU A 174 1.22 3.31 -16.58
CA LEU A 174 0.08 4.14 -17.02
C LEU A 174 0.48 5.56 -17.45
N PHE A 175 1.74 5.97 -17.29
CA PHE A 175 2.17 7.35 -17.47
C PHE A 175 3.17 7.44 -18.62
N SER A 176 2.64 7.62 -19.83
CA SER A 176 3.43 7.64 -21.08
C SER A 176 4.28 8.90 -21.29
N THR A 177 4.21 9.90 -20.40
CA THR A 177 5.04 11.10 -20.47
C THR A 177 5.52 11.55 -19.09
N GLU A 178 6.68 12.22 -19.05
CA GLU A 178 7.21 12.82 -17.82
C GLU A 178 6.23 13.81 -17.20
N GLN A 179 5.51 14.58 -18.03
CA GLN A 179 4.48 15.52 -17.57
C GLN A 179 3.37 14.82 -16.78
N LYS A 180 2.91 13.64 -17.21
CA LYS A 180 1.90 12.86 -16.50
C LYS A 180 2.42 12.34 -15.15
N LEU A 181 3.69 11.93 -15.08
CA LEU A 181 4.33 11.55 -13.80
C LEU A 181 4.44 12.75 -12.84
N LEU A 182 4.85 13.91 -13.35
CA LEU A 182 4.94 15.13 -12.56
C LEU A 182 3.57 15.60 -12.06
N ALA A 183 2.49 15.35 -12.81
CA ALA A 183 1.13 15.65 -12.37
C ALA A 183 0.72 14.82 -11.14
N GLU A 184 1.08 13.53 -11.08
CA GLU A 184 0.80 12.70 -9.89
C GLU A 184 1.69 13.08 -8.69
N LEU A 185 2.92 13.56 -8.94
CA LEU A 185 3.69 14.21 -7.90
C LEU A 185 2.97 15.46 -7.38
N ASP A 186 2.43 16.30 -8.25
CA ASP A 186 1.68 17.51 -7.89
C ASP A 186 0.38 17.22 -7.13
N ALA A 187 -0.23 16.04 -7.33
CA ALA A 187 -1.36 15.57 -6.51
C ALA A 187 -1.00 15.40 -5.02
N ILE A 188 0.30 15.25 -4.69
CA ILE A 188 0.79 15.42 -3.31
C ILE A 188 0.87 16.93 -3.03
N MET A 189 -0.21 17.48 -2.46
CA MET A 189 -0.39 18.93 -2.23
C MET A 189 0.68 19.54 -1.32
N GLY A 190 1.24 18.76 -0.39
CA GLY A 190 2.26 19.20 0.54
C GLY A 190 3.67 19.23 -0.07
N LYS A 191 4.61 19.88 0.64
CA LYS A 191 6.05 19.75 0.33
C LYS A 191 6.58 18.34 0.57
N LYS A 192 5.88 17.57 1.41
CA LYS A 192 6.18 16.19 1.76
C LYS A 192 4.94 15.31 1.62
N GLY A 193 5.15 14.03 1.35
CA GLY A 193 4.10 13.03 1.29
C GLY A 193 4.43 11.90 0.33
N THR A 194 3.56 10.90 0.27
CA THR A 194 3.67 9.78 -0.66
C THR A 194 2.33 9.54 -1.31
N ARG A 195 2.34 9.12 -2.57
CA ARG A 195 1.18 8.69 -3.33
C ARG A 195 1.50 7.36 -4.00
N ILE A 196 0.73 6.34 -3.67
CA ILE A 196 0.83 5.00 -4.25
C ILE A 196 -0.38 4.82 -5.15
N ILE A 197 -0.16 4.33 -6.36
CA ILE A 197 -1.22 3.98 -7.31
C ILE A 197 -1.03 2.52 -7.69
N ILE A 198 -2.09 1.73 -7.53
CA ILE A 198 -2.13 0.31 -7.82
C ILE A 198 -3.20 0.07 -8.89
N TRP A 199 -2.85 -0.63 -9.95
CA TRP A 199 -3.74 -0.96 -11.06
C TRP A 199 -3.58 -2.42 -11.49
N ASN A 200 -4.32 -2.79 -12.53
CA ASN A 200 -4.51 -4.20 -12.90
C ASN A 200 -4.95 -4.99 -11.67
N LEU A 201 -6.00 -4.46 -11.04
CA LEU A 201 -6.55 -4.97 -9.79
C LEU A 201 -7.00 -6.42 -9.98
N ARG A 202 -6.91 -7.20 -8.90
CA ARG A 202 -7.40 -8.58 -8.92
C ARG A 202 -8.88 -8.58 -9.31
N SER A 203 -9.21 -9.40 -10.29
CA SER A 203 -10.54 -9.49 -10.87
C SER A 203 -11.07 -10.92 -10.75
N TYR A 204 -12.37 -11.05 -10.48
CA TYR A 204 -13.11 -12.29 -10.42
C TYR A 204 -14.37 -12.15 -11.28
N LYS A 205 -14.67 -13.14 -12.14
CA LYS A 205 -15.81 -13.10 -13.08
C LYS A 205 -15.91 -11.79 -13.90
N ASN A 206 -14.79 -11.31 -14.43
CA ASN A 206 -14.66 -10.07 -15.22
C ASN A 206 -14.99 -8.76 -14.48
N ALA A 207 -15.11 -8.78 -13.16
CA ALA A 207 -15.23 -7.60 -12.32
C ALA A 207 -14.09 -7.55 -11.30
N THR A 208 -13.79 -6.38 -10.75
CA THR A 208 -12.82 -6.26 -9.66
C THR A 208 -13.29 -7.02 -8.43
N GLU A 209 -12.39 -7.51 -7.59
CA GLU A 209 -12.74 -8.12 -6.30
C GLU A 209 -13.37 -7.13 -5.30
N PHE A 210 -13.37 -5.84 -5.64
CA PHE A 210 -14.01 -4.77 -4.90
C PHE A 210 -15.27 -4.29 -5.61
N ASP A 211 -16.27 -3.93 -4.81
CA ASP A 211 -17.47 -3.19 -5.20
C ASP A 211 -17.28 -1.71 -4.81
N PHE A 212 -17.32 -0.85 -5.83
CA PHE A 212 -17.15 0.60 -5.69
C PHE A 212 -18.46 1.38 -5.85
N ASP A 213 -19.55 0.69 -6.18
CA ASP A 213 -20.79 1.27 -6.69
C ASP A 213 -21.93 1.17 -5.66
N LYS A 214 -21.97 0.09 -4.86
CA LYS A 214 -22.99 -0.09 -3.82
C LYS A 214 -22.98 1.04 -2.77
N ASP A 215 -21.80 1.57 -2.46
CA ASP A 215 -21.64 2.79 -1.68
C ASP A 215 -20.50 3.64 -2.25
N LYS A 216 -20.84 4.81 -2.79
CA LYS A 216 -19.89 5.74 -3.40
C LYS A 216 -18.83 6.28 -2.44
N TYR A 217 -19.05 6.17 -1.13
CA TYR A 217 -18.13 6.61 -0.08
C TYR A 217 -17.38 5.44 0.59
N ASP A 218 -17.48 4.23 0.04
CA ASP A 218 -16.84 3.04 0.58
C ASP A 218 -16.08 2.26 -0.51
N ILE A 219 -15.28 1.30 -0.06
CA ILE A 219 -14.71 0.24 -0.89
C ILE A 219 -15.14 -1.06 -0.22
N ARG A 220 -15.95 -1.84 -0.92
CA ARG A 220 -16.60 -3.02 -0.33
C ARG A 220 -16.11 -4.30 -0.97
N ILE A 221 -16.20 -5.39 -0.23
CA ILE A 221 -16.10 -6.73 -0.81
C ILE A 221 -17.52 -7.14 -1.22
N PRO A 222 -17.75 -7.56 -2.47
CA PRO A 222 -19.07 -7.97 -2.94
C PRO A 222 -19.58 -9.17 -2.14
N GLU A 223 -20.90 -9.26 -2.03
CA GLU A 223 -21.54 -10.43 -1.44
C GLU A 223 -21.55 -11.57 -2.46
N ASP A 224 -21.04 -12.72 -2.06
CA ASP A 224 -21.19 -13.94 -2.85
C ASP A 224 -22.52 -14.62 -2.53
N LEU A 225 -23.07 -15.31 -3.53
CA LEU A 225 -24.14 -16.29 -3.34
C LEU A 225 -23.49 -17.59 -2.88
N ASP A 226 -23.79 -18.00 -1.65
CA ASP A 226 -23.48 -19.34 -1.21
C ASP A 226 -24.43 -20.32 -1.92
N GLU A 227 -23.92 -21.03 -2.93
CA GLU A 227 -24.70 -21.97 -3.75
C GLU A 227 -25.28 -23.13 -2.92
N THR A 228 -24.66 -23.47 -1.78
CA THR A 228 -25.10 -24.53 -0.88
C THR A 228 -26.20 -24.09 0.08
N THR A 229 -26.16 -22.85 0.60
CA THR A 229 -27.14 -22.37 1.59
C THR A 229 -28.17 -21.37 1.02
N GLY A 230 -27.98 -20.90 -0.21
CA GLY A 230 -28.82 -19.89 -0.86
C GLY A 230 -28.73 -18.50 -0.23
N LYS A 231 -27.83 -18.29 0.74
CA LYS A 231 -27.67 -17.01 1.44
C LYS A 231 -26.72 -16.09 0.67
N LYS A 232 -27.09 -14.81 0.57
CA LYS A 232 -26.21 -13.74 0.08
C LYS A 232 -25.43 -13.14 1.23
N GLY A 233 -24.11 -13.03 1.10
CA GLY A 233 -23.27 -12.34 2.07
C GLY A 233 -21.79 -12.66 1.89
N TYR A 234 -20.93 -11.71 2.26
CA TYR A 234 -19.51 -12.00 2.44
C TYR A 234 -19.25 -12.49 3.87
N LYS A 235 -18.47 -13.56 4.04
CA LYS A 235 -18.01 -14.04 5.34
C LYS A 235 -16.54 -14.39 5.26
N LYS A 236 -15.77 -13.98 6.27
CA LYS A 236 -14.41 -14.50 6.46
C LYS A 236 -14.46 -15.99 6.79
N GLN A 237 -13.40 -16.70 6.42
CA GLN A 237 -13.26 -18.15 6.60
C GLN A 237 -13.42 -18.58 8.08
N GLU A 238 -13.00 -17.74 9.03
CA GLU A 238 -13.13 -18.00 10.47
C GLU A 238 -14.57 -17.87 11.01
N ARG A 239 -15.52 -17.36 10.20
CA ARG A 239 -16.87 -16.99 10.64
C ARG A 239 -17.98 -17.64 9.82
N MET A 240 -17.75 -18.83 9.24
CA MET A 240 -18.74 -19.51 8.38
C MET A 240 -20.13 -19.64 9.04
N ASP A 241 -20.17 -19.90 10.35
CA ASP A 241 -21.41 -20.10 11.12
C ASP A 241 -22.01 -18.84 11.76
N GLN A 242 -21.42 -17.66 11.53
CA GLN A 242 -21.83 -16.41 12.18
C GLN A 242 -22.29 -15.34 11.16
N ILE A 243 -23.02 -14.34 11.64
CA ILE A 243 -23.30 -13.13 10.86
C ILE A 243 -21.99 -12.33 10.74
N ALA A 244 -21.59 -11.99 9.51
CA ALA A 244 -20.36 -11.23 9.29
C ALA A 244 -20.52 -9.80 9.83
N PRO A 245 -19.59 -9.31 10.68
CA PRO A 245 -19.57 -7.92 11.08
C PRO A 245 -19.28 -7.02 9.87
N GLU A 246 -19.75 -5.78 9.91
CA GLU A 246 -19.56 -4.83 8.80
C GLU A 246 -18.09 -4.62 8.43
N SER A 247 -17.19 -4.71 9.41
CA SER A 247 -15.74 -4.62 9.21
C SER A 247 -15.15 -5.72 8.32
N ASP A 248 -15.87 -6.80 8.03
CA ASP A 248 -15.37 -7.86 7.16
C ASP A 248 -15.51 -7.52 5.67
N TYR A 249 -16.48 -6.68 5.30
CA TYR A 249 -16.80 -6.34 3.91
C TYR A 249 -16.84 -4.84 3.60
N SER A 250 -16.89 -3.95 4.59
CA SER A 250 -16.78 -2.50 4.42
C SER A 250 -15.41 -2.01 4.87
N LEU A 251 -14.65 -1.42 3.95
CA LEU A 251 -13.35 -0.85 4.31
C LEU A 251 -13.51 0.31 5.29
N ARG A 252 -14.57 1.12 5.14
CA ARG A 252 -14.91 2.19 6.09
C ARG A 252 -15.08 1.65 7.51
N ALA A 253 -15.86 0.59 7.68
CA ALA A 253 -16.09 -0.02 8.99
C ALA A 253 -14.80 -0.60 9.56
N TYR A 254 -14.01 -1.30 8.74
CA TYR A 254 -12.72 -1.84 9.16
C TYR A 254 -11.73 -0.75 9.62
N CYS A 255 -11.55 0.29 8.81
CA CYS A 255 -10.67 1.42 9.13
C CYS A 255 -11.11 2.16 10.41
N SER A 256 -12.39 2.11 10.78
CA SER A 256 -12.88 2.75 12.00
C SER A 256 -12.32 2.14 13.28
N ILE A 257 -11.93 0.86 13.24
CA ILE A 257 -11.44 0.08 14.38
C ILE A 257 -9.99 -0.40 14.22
N LEU A 258 -9.33 -0.05 13.11
CA LEU A 258 -7.98 -0.51 12.78
C LEU A 258 -6.95 -0.17 13.86
N TYR A 259 -7.05 1.02 14.48
CA TYR A 259 -6.16 1.46 15.54
C TYR A 259 -6.90 1.65 16.86
N LEU A 260 -6.38 1.04 17.93
CA LEU A 260 -6.92 1.18 19.29
C LEU A 260 -6.92 2.63 19.77
N LYS A 261 -5.88 3.41 19.42
CA LYS A 261 -5.74 4.85 19.72
C LYS A 261 -5.29 5.58 18.45
N PRO A 262 -6.22 6.02 17.59
CA PRO A 262 -5.89 6.62 16.30
C PRO A 262 -5.06 7.90 16.45
N ARG A 263 -3.97 8.01 15.68
CA ARG A 263 -3.09 9.20 15.58
C ARG A 263 -3.09 9.84 14.18
N MET A 264 -3.72 9.18 13.21
CA MET A 264 -3.85 9.59 11.82
C MET A 264 -5.32 9.57 11.42
N GLN A 265 -5.74 10.50 10.57
CA GLN A 265 -7.09 10.51 10.00
C GLN A 265 -7.10 9.73 8.69
N ILE A 266 -8.07 8.83 8.55
CA ILE A 266 -8.30 8.09 7.30
C ILE A 266 -9.46 8.79 6.56
N ILE A 267 -9.26 9.12 5.30
CA ILE A 267 -10.27 9.64 4.38
C ILE A 267 -10.47 8.59 3.29
N LEU A 268 -11.68 8.03 3.21
CA LEU A 268 -12.01 7.01 2.20
C LEU A 268 -13.00 7.60 1.21
N ARG A 269 -12.69 7.53 -0.09
CA ARG A 269 -13.55 8.02 -1.19
C ARG A 269 -14.02 9.46 -0.94
N GLY A 270 -13.09 10.34 -0.58
CA GLY A 270 -13.35 11.75 -0.24
C GLY A 270 -14.04 12.02 1.11
N GLN A 271 -14.51 11.00 1.86
CA GLN A 271 -15.18 11.20 3.14
C GLN A 271 -14.37 10.63 4.31
N LYS A 272 -14.12 11.49 5.32
CA LYS A 272 -13.42 11.12 6.56
C LYS A 272 -14.08 9.91 7.24
N VAL A 273 -13.28 8.92 7.62
CA VAL A 273 -13.70 7.78 8.44
C VAL A 273 -13.78 8.25 9.90
N LYS A 274 -14.92 7.99 10.55
CA LYS A 274 -15.10 8.25 11.98
C LYS A 274 -14.52 7.05 12.74
N THR A 275 -13.36 7.24 13.35
CA THR A 275 -12.73 6.19 14.14
C THR A 275 -13.49 5.97 15.45
N GLN A 276 -13.62 4.71 15.84
CA GLN A 276 -14.29 4.31 17.07
C GLN A 276 -13.24 3.96 18.12
N LEU A 277 -13.35 4.56 19.29
CA LEU A 277 -12.64 4.08 20.46
C LEU A 277 -13.47 2.94 21.05
N VAL A 278 -13.04 1.70 20.83
CA VAL A 278 -13.77 0.51 21.29
C VAL A 278 -14.06 0.60 22.80
N SER A 279 -13.08 1.06 23.60
CA SER A 279 -13.24 1.27 25.04
C SER A 279 -14.29 2.32 25.43
N LYS A 280 -14.74 3.18 24.50
CA LYS A 280 -15.81 4.17 24.70
C LYS A 280 -17.13 3.79 24.02
N SER A 281 -17.17 2.63 23.35
CA SER A 281 -18.31 2.19 22.53
C SER A 281 -19.04 1.00 23.16
N LEU A 282 -18.70 0.66 24.41
CA LEU A 282 -19.27 -0.45 25.17
C LEU A 282 -20.05 0.07 26.38
N ALA A 283 -21.13 -0.63 26.73
CA ALA A 283 -21.82 -0.47 28.02
C ALA A 283 -21.24 -1.46 29.04
N TYR A 284 -21.41 -1.17 30.35
CA TYR A 284 -20.96 -2.02 31.45
C TYR A 284 -19.46 -2.36 31.39
N ILE A 285 -18.63 -1.32 31.22
CA ILE A 285 -17.19 -1.47 31.06
C ILE A 285 -16.57 -1.95 32.37
N GLU A 286 -16.05 -3.17 32.36
CA GLU A 286 -15.20 -3.74 33.41
C GLU A 286 -13.73 -3.77 32.98
N ARG A 287 -12.83 -3.90 33.96
CA ARG A 287 -11.38 -3.99 33.72
C ARG A 287 -10.81 -5.22 34.44
N ASP A 288 -10.00 -5.98 33.71
CA ASP A 288 -9.26 -7.12 34.24
C ASP A 288 -7.75 -6.94 33.98
N VAL A 289 -6.90 -7.62 34.76
CA VAL A 289 -5.44 -7.52 34.70
C VAL A 289 -4.82 -8.90 34.44
N TYR A 290 -4.26 -9.07 33.25
CA TYR A 290 -3.50 -10.27 32.90
C TYR A 290 -2.02 -10.13 33.31
N ARG A 291 -1.51 -11.09 34.09
CA ARG A 291 -0.10 -11.14 34.57
C ARG A 291 0.61 -12.40 34.05
N PRO A 292 1.32 -12.33 32.90
CA PRO A 292 2.07 -13.48 32.37
C PRO A 292 3.32 -13.77 33.21
N LYS A 293 3.78 -15.02 33.20
CA LYS A 293 4.98 -15.45 33.97
C LYS A 293 6.32 -15.03 33.35
N PHE A 294 6.31 -14.50 32.12
CA PHE A 294 7.51 -14.32 31.29
C PHE A 294 7.93 -12.86 31.06
N LEU A 295 7.49 -11.94 31.92
CA LEU A 295 7.85 -10.51 31.89
C LEU A 295 8.52 -10.10 33.20
#